data_AF-A0A945IBJ9-F1
#
_entry.id   AF-A0A945IBJ9-F1
#
_cell.length_a   1.000
_cell.length_b   1.000
_cell.length_c   1.000
_cell.angle_alpha   90.00
_cell.angle_beta   90.00
_cell.angle_gamma   90.00
#
_symmetry.space_group_name_H-M   'P 1'
#
loop_
_entity.id
_entity.type
_entity.pdbx_description
1 polymer ?
#
loop_
_entity_poly.entity_id
_entity_poly.type
_entity_poly.pdbx_seq_one_letter_code
_entity_poly.pdbx_strand_id
1 'polypeptide(L)'
;MTITINVAGQTISCVFRKSKRAKRVSVRVYPDTSVIITVPQRIPYFFAQDFFYTNIQWIEKKVQEYTTSRISLNSSGTKEEYLQYKEVVRNIILEKIARYNVFYCFSYNRLSIRNQKTRWGSCSSDKNLNFNYQLYFLPERMIDYVVVHELCHLAELNHSPRFWQLVGQTIPTYKNIEKEMRHISVARTV
;
A
#
# COMPACT_ATOMS: atom_id res chain seq x y z
N MET A 1 -9.97 -19.63 5.81
CA MET A 1 -9.01 -20.21 6.79
C MET A 1 -7.84 -19.25 6.89
N THR A 2 -7.32 -19.02 8.09
CA THR A 2 -6.20 -18.12 8.33
C THR A 2 -5.19 -18.83 9.23
N ILE A 3 -3.91 -18.71 8.91
CA ILE A 3 -2.78 -19.19 9.73
C ILE A 3 -1.92 -17.99 10.08
N THR A 4 -1.36 -17.95 11.27
CA THR A 4 -0.40 -16.91 11.66
C THR A 4 1.00 -17.50 11.76
N ILE A 5 1.99 -16.79 11.21
CA ILE A 5 3.41 -17.11 11.34
C ILE A 5 4.15 -15.96 12.00
N ASN A 6 5.22 -16.27 12.75
CA ASN A 6 6.09 -15.26 13.33
C ASN A 6 7.34 -15.15 12.46
N VAL A 7 7.56 -13.98 11.86
CA VAL A 7 8.74 -13.70 11.04
C VAL A 7 9.38 -12.43 11.57
N ALA A 8 10.66 -12.52 11.98
CA ALA A 8 11.43 -11.39 12.51
C ALA A 8 10.74 -10.63 13.67
N GLY A 9 9.98 -11.33 14.52
CA GLY A 9 9.26 -10.74 15.66
C GLY A 9 7.92 -10.12 15.29
N GLN A 10 7.51 -10.14 14.02
CA GLN A 10 6.20 -9.70 13.56
C GLN A 10 5.27 -10.90 13.32
N THR A 11 4.06 -10.82 13.88
CA THR A 11 3.02 -11.82 13.60
C THR A 11 2.33 -11.49 12.29
N ILE A 12 2.45 -12.37 11.31
CA ILE A 12 1.88 -12.20 9.97
C ILE A 12 0.72 -13.15 9.78
N SER A 13 -0.38 -12.58 9.30
CA SER A 13 -1.60 -13.33 8.98
C SER A 13 -1.55 -13.83 7.53
N CYS A 14 -1.59 -15.15 7.37
CA CYS A 14 -1.65 -15.85 6.10
C CYS A 14 -3.08 -16.29 5.81
N VAL A 15 -3.72 -15.71 4.80
CA VAL A 15 -5.14 -15.93 4.47
C VAL A 15 -5.27 -16.93 3.32
N PHE A 16 -6.02 -18.01 3.56
CA PHE A 16 -6.35 -19.02 2.54
C PHE A 16 -7.73 -18.73 1.93
N ARG A 17 -7.73 -18.37 0.65
CA ARG A 17 -8.93 -18.02 -0.10
C ARG A 17 -9.22 -19.04 -1.19
N LYS A 18 -10.45 -19.54 -1.24
CA LYS A 18 -10.95 -20.40 -2.33
C LYS A 18 -11.22 -19.58 -3.59
N SER A 19 -10.88 -20.12 -4.75
CA SER A 19 -11.13 -19.50 -6.05
C SER A 19 -11.68 -20.50 -7.06
N LYS A 20 -12.72 -20.09 -7.79
CA LYS A 20 -13.30 -20.84 -8.92
C LYS A 20 -12.43 -20.76 -10.18
N ARG A 21 -11.59 -19.74 -10.30
CA ARG A 21 -10.72 -19.49 -11.48
C ARG A 21 -9.32 -20.09 -11.33
N ALA A 22 -8.87 -20.34 -10.11
CA ALA A 22 -7.53 -20.87 -9.86
C ALA A 22 -7.44 -22.33 -10.28
N LYS A 23 -6.44 -22.66 -11.11
CA LYS A 23 -6.15 -24.03 -11.54
C LYS A 23 -5.06 -24.73 -10.71
N ARG A 24 -4.33 -23.96 -9.89
CA ARG A 24 -3.23 -24.41 -9.03
C ARG A 24 -3.25 -23.66 -7.70
N VAL A 25 -2.68 -24.23 -6.65
CA VAL A 25 -2.42 -23.49 -5.40
C VAL A 25 -1.32 -22.48 -5.68
N SER A 26 -1.50 -21.23 -5.22
CA SER A 26 -0.48 -20.20 -5.35
C SER A 26 -0.38 -19.39 -4.06
N VAL A 27 0.85 -19.05 -3.69
CA VAL A 27 1.15 -18.16 -2.57
C VAL A 27 1.57 -16.81 -3.13
N ARG A 28 1.03 -15.74 -2.58
CA ARG A 28 1.46 -14.36 -2.86
C ARG A 28 1.80 -13.70 -1.54
N VAL A 29 3.02 -13.19 -1.46
CA VAL A 29 3.46 -12.31 -0.38
C VAL A 29 3.37 -10.89 -0.91
N TYR A 30 2.57 -10.07 -0.26
CA TYR A 30 2.41 -8.67 -0.60
C TYR A 30 3.43 -7.81 0.17
N PRO A 31 3.79 -6.62 -0.35
CA PRO A 31 4.70 -5.70 0.34
C PRO A 31 4.19 -5.19 1.69
N ASP A 32 2.87 -5.24 1.90
CA ASP A 32 2.25 -4.95 3.19
C ASP A 32 2.55 -6.03 4.25
N THR A 33 3.32 -7.06 3.88
CA THR A 33 3.65 -8.32 4.59
C THR A 33 2.48 -9.27 4.73
N SER A 34 1.33 -8.98 4.11
CA SER A 34 0.22 -9.92 4.03
C SER A 34 0.56 -11.09 3.10
N VAL A 35 0.13 -12.29 3.48
CA VAL A 35 0.34 -13.51 2.69
C VAL A 35 -1.02 -14.06 2.30
N ILE A 36 -1.27 -14.18 1.00
CA ILE A 36 -2.51 -14.77 0.47
C ILE A 36 -2.20 -16.07 -0.24
N ILE A 37 -2.86 -17.14 0.19
CA ILE A 37 -2.83 -18.44 -0.45
C ILE A 37 -4.13 -18.63 -1.21
N THR A 38 -4.04 -18.67 -2.54
CA THR A 38 -5.19 -18.94 -3.41
C THR A 38 -5.32 -20.43 -3.64
N VAL A 39 -6.46 -21.00 -3.25
CA VAL A 39 -6.74 -22.44 -3.29
C VAL A 39 -7.85 -22.71 -4.32
N PRO A 40 -7.65 -23.61 -5.30
CA PRO A 40 -8.74 -24.05 -6.19
C PRO A 40 -9.91 -24.65 -5.42
N GLN A 41 -11.14 -24.49 -5.92
CA GLN A 41 -12.32 -25.02 -5.22
C GLN A 41 -12.23 -26.52 -4.92
N ARG A 42 -11.72 -27.30 -5.89
CA ARG A 42 -11.60 -28.76 -5.81
C ARG A 42 -10.46 -29.27 -4.91
N ILE A 43 -9.54 -28.40 -4.48
CA ILE A 43 -8.39 -28.80 -3.66
C ILE A 43 -8.70 -28.57 -2.18
N PRO A 44 -8.60 -29.59 -1.30
CA PRO A 44 -8.82 -29.44 0.14
C PRO A 44 -7.87 -28.43 0.79
N TYR A 45 -8.28 -27.84 1.92
CA TYR A 45 -7.42 -26.89 2.65
C TYR A 45 -6.14 -27.54 3.19
N PHE A 46 -6.20 -28.79 3.67
CA PHE A 46 -5.00 -29.48 4.19
C PHE A 46 -3.88 -29.56 3.15
N PHE A 47 -4.21 -29.83 1.88
CA PHE A 47 -3.23 -29.88 0.80
C PHE A 47 -2.59 -28.51 0.56
N ALA A 48 -3.38 -27.44 0.70
CA ALA A 48 -2.86 -26.08 0.63
C ALA A 48 -1.98 -25.72 1.84
N GLN A 49 -2.25 -26.31 3.02
CA GLN A 49 -1.41 -26.17 4.21
C GLN A 49 -0.08 -26.87 4.04
N ASP A 50 -0.06 -28.11 3.55
CA ASP A 50 1.19 -28.82 3.23
C ASP A 50 2.03 -28.00 2.25
N PHE A 51 1.40 -27.52 1.16
CA PHE A 51 2.06 -26.62 0.21
C PHE A 51 2.61 -25.35 0.89
N PHE A 52 1.86 -24.75 1.82
CA PHE A 52 2.31 -23.59 2.58
C PHE A 52 3.53 -23.91 3.44
N TYR A 53 3.51 -25.01 4.21
CA TYR A 53 4.62 -25.40 5.07
C TYR A 53 5.86 -25.80 4.28
N THR A 54 5.72 -26.47 3.13
CA THR A 54 6.86 -26.74 2.22
C THR A 54 7.52 -25.46 1.72
N ASN A 55 6.75 -24.38 1.55
CA ASN A 55 7.25 -23.10 1.04
C ASN A 55 7.53 -22.07 2.16
N ILE A 56 7.47 -22.45 3.44
CA ILE A 56 7.51 -21.49 4.56
C ILE A 56 8.80 -20.66 4.57
N GLN A 57 9.95 -21.29 4.32
CA GLN A 57 11.25 -20.60 4.26
C GLN A 57 11.30 -19.52 3.17
N TRP A 58 10.66 -19.78 2.02
CA TRP A 58 10.59 -18.80 0.93
C TRP A 58 9.66 -17.62 1.31
N ILE A 59 8.55 -17.90 1.98
CA ILE A 59 7.61 -16.88 2.48
C ILE A 59 8.30 -16.01 3.52
N GLU A 60 8.97 -16.60 4.50
CA GLU A 60 9.74 -15.92 5.53
C GLU A 60 10.82 -15.03 4.91
N LYS A 61 11.60 -15.57 3.95
CA LYS A 61 12.62 -14.79 3.25
C LYS A 61 12.02 -13.59 2.51
N LYS A 62 10.88 -13.76 1.83
CA LYS A 62 10.20 -12.66 1.11
C LYS A 62 9.61 -11.62 2.07
N VAL A 63 9.03 -12.06 3.17
CA VAL A 63 8.54 -11.19 4.24
C VAL A 63 9.69 -10.40 4.85
N GLN A 64 10.81 -11.07 5.14
CA GLN A 64 11.99 -10.43 5.72
C GLN A 64 12.63 -9.48 4.73
N GLU A 65 12.63 -9.81 3.43
CA GLU A 65 13.03 -8.91 2.34
C GLU A 65 12.14 -7.67 2.33
N TYR A 66 10.81 -7.79 2.33
CA TYR A 66 9.93 -6.61 2.38
C TYR A 66 10.04 -5.81 3.69
N THR A 67 10.25 -6.48 4.82
CA THR A 67 10.44 -5.83 6.13
C THR A 67 11.77 -5.08 6.17
N THR A 68 12.84 -5.68 5.65
CA THR A 68 14.17 -5.06 5.55
C THR A 68 14.17 -3.96 4.49
N SER A 69 13.49 -4.15 3.37
CA SER A 69 13.30 -3.13 2.34
C SER A 69 12.46 -1.95 2.84
N ARG A 70 11.48 -2.14 3.74
CA ARG A 70 10.81 -1.03 4.44
C ARG A 70 11.79 -0.21 5.28
N ILE A 71 12.75 -0.86 5.94
CA ILE A 71 13.83 -0.20 6.68
C ILE A 71 14.84 0.45 5.70
N SER A 72 15.01 -0.13 4.51
CA SER A 72 15.96 0.29 3.47
C SER A 72 15.36 1.14 2.34
N LEU A 73 14.11 1.62 2.45
CA LEU A 73 13.54 2.66 1.57
C LEU A 73 14.40 3.94 1.55
N ASN A 74 15.35 4.05 2.50
CA ASN A 74 16.45 4.99 2.58
C ASN A 74 17.45 4.95 1.40
N SER A 75 17.40 3.97 0.49
CA SER A 75 18.39 3.81 -0.58
C SER A 75 17.73 3.78 -1.96
N SER A 76 17.57 4.97 -2.55
CA SER A 76 17.30 5.26 -3.97
C SER A 76 16.83 4.05 -4.81
N GLY A 77 15.52 3.83 -4.87
CA GLY A 77 14.97 2.75 -5.68
C GLY A 77 15.36 2.87 -7.16
N THR A 78 15.69 1.74 -7.78
CA THR A 78 16.31 1.72 -9.10
C THR A 78 15.33 2.13 -10.20
N LYS A 79 15.86 2.49 -11.38
CA LYS A 79 15.02 2.83 -12.53
C LYS A 79 14.15 1.65 -12.95
N GLU A 80 14.67 0.44 -12.83
CA GLU A 80 13.99 -0.81 -13.14
C GLU A 80 12.80 -1.06 -12.21
N GLU A 81 12.98 -0.89 -10.89
CA GLU A 81 11.89 -1.01 -9.92
C GLU A 81 10.80 0.03 -10.17
N TYR A 82 11.18 1.28 -10.41
CA TYR A 82 10.23 2.32 -10.76
C TYR A 82 9.41 1.93 -11.99
N LEU A 83 10.05 1.49 -13.08
CA LEU A 83 9.34 1.07 -14.30
C LEU A 83 8.43 -0.14 -14.06
N GLN A 84 8.83 -1.08 -13.19
CA GLN A 84 8.04 -2.26 -12.85
C GLN A 84 6.75 -1.92 -12.10
N TYR A 85 6.82 -1.00 -11.12
CA TYR A 85 5.70 -0.76 -10.20
C TYR A 85 4.87 0.49 -10.55
N LYS A 86 5.39 1.42 -11.36
CA LYS A 86 4.75 2.70 -11.68
C LYS A 86 3.30 2.55 -12.14
N GLU A 87 3.03 1.66 -13.11
CA GLU A 87 1.67 1.48 -13.65
C GLU A 87 0.76 0.74 -12.67
N VAL A 88 1.30 -0.19 -11.88
CA VAL A 88 0.54 -0.87 -10.82
C VAL A 88 0.07 0.13 -9.76
N VAL A 89 0.98 1.00 -9.30
CA VAL A 89 0.67 2.05 -8.33
C VAL A 89 -0.31 3.06 -8.91
N ARG A 90 -0.13 3.46 -10.17
CA ARG A 90 -1.10 4.34 -10.85
C ARG A 90 -2.50 3.78 -10.76
N ASN A 91 -2.69 2.51 -11.08
CA ASN A 91 -4.01 1.88 -11.06
C ASN A 91 -4.60 1.81 -9.65
N ILE A 92 -3.79 1.46 -8.65
CA ILE A 92 -4.22 1.46 -7.23
C ILE A 92 -4.68 2.85 -6.80
N ILE A 93 -3.91 3.88 -7.16
CA ILE A 93 -4.21 5.26 -6.78
C ILE A 93 -5.46 5.77 -7.51
N LEU A 94 -5.61 5.48 -8.80
CA LEU A 94 -6.82 5.84 -9.55
C LEU A 94 -8.07 5.19 -8.96
N GLU A 95 -8.00 3.92 -8.56
CA GLU A 95 -9.10 3.23 -7.88
C GLU A 95 -9.46 3.91 -6.55
N LYS A 96 -8.45 4.25 -5.73
CA LYS A 96 -8.66 4.94 -4.45
C LYS A 96 -9.19 6.37 -4.64
N ILE A 97 -8.68 7.12 -5.62
CA ILE A 97 -9.22 8.44 -5.98
C ILE A 97 -10.69 8.31 -6.37
N ALA A 98 -11.04 7.38 -7.27
CA ALA A 98 -12.42 7.17 -7.67
C ALA A 98 -13.32 6.85 -6.46
N ARG A 99 -12.83 6.05 -5.51
CA ARG A 99 -13.55 5.71 -4.27
C ARG A 99 -13.80 6.93 -3.38
N TYR A 100 -12.76 7.68 -3.02
CA TYR A 100 -12.90 8.78 -2.05
C TYR A 100 -13.47 10.06 -2.69
N ASN A 101 -13.21 10.29 -3.97
CA ASN A 101 -13.67 11.51 -4.63
C ASN A 101 -15.18 11.50 -4.93
N VAL A 102 -15.87 10.36 -4.76
CA VAL A 102 -17.34 10.32 -4.68
C VAL A 102 -17.86 11.13 -3.48
N PHE A 103 -17.11 11.18 -2.38
CA PHE A 103 -17.46 11.96 -1.19
C PHE A 103 -17.12 13.45 -1.38
N TYR A 104 -15.92 13.74 -1.89
CA TYR A 104 -15.42 15.12 -1.99
C TYR A 104 -15.89 15.88 -3.22
N CYS A 105 -16.12 15.18 -4.34
CA CYS A 105 -16.51 15.76 -5.62
C CYS A 105 -15.52 16.82 -6.15
N PHE A 106 -14.21 16.64 -5.91
CA PHE A 106 -13.19 17.57 -6.39
C PHE A 106 -12.76 17.28 -7.83
N SER A 107 -12.34 18.32 -8.55
CA SER A 107 -11.69 18.19 -9.86
C SER A 107 -10.18 18.29 -9.73
N TYR A 108 -9.45 17.48 -10.49
CA TYR A 108 -7.99 17.56 -10.65
C TYR A 108 -7.62 17.54 -12.13
N ASN A 109 -6.44 18.06 -12.47
CA ASN A 109 -6.00 18.17 -13.85
C ASN A 109 -5.23 16.92 -14.30
N ARG A 110 -4.09 16.66 -13.68
CA ARG A 110 -3.22 15.52 -14.02
C ARG A 110 -2.86 14.69 -12.80
N LEU A 111 -2.70 13.39 -13.01
CA LEU A 111 -2.09 12.48 -12.05
C LEU A 111 -0.75 11.96 -12.58
N SER A 112 0.28 11.95 -11.74
CA SER A 112 1.59 11.40 -12.08
C SER A 112 2.18 10.54 -10.97
N ILE A 113 2.79 9.42 -11.36
CA ILE A 113 3.60 8.59 -10.47
C ILE A 113 5.08 8.94 -10.67
N ARG A 114 5.80 9.16 -9.57
CA ARG A 114 7.18 9.65 -9.53
C ARG A 114 8.04 8.78 -8.59
N ASN A 115 9.36 8.90 -8.71
CA ASN A 115 10.33 8.36 -7.77
C ASN A 115 10.96 9.53 -6.99
N GLN A 116 10.21 10.07 -6.01
CA GLN A 116 10.64 11.23 -5.24
C GLN A 116 11.37 10.80 -3.98
N LYS A 117 12.47 11.49 -3.64
CA LYS A 117 13.30 11.13 -2.49
C LYS A 117 12.78 11.64 -1.14
N THR A 118 11.82 12.56 -1.13
CA THR A 118 11.48 13.33 0.08
C THR A 118 9.99 13.42 0.41
N ARG A 119 9.11 12.82 -0.40
CA ARG A 119 7.66 12.92 -0.21
C ARG A 119 6.91 11.71 -0.76
N TRP A 120 5.76 11.43 -0.16
CA TRP A 120 4.84 10.37 -0.57
C TRP A 120 3.86 10.82 -1.65
N GLY A 121 3.49 12.10 -1.63
CA GLY A 121 2.68 12.75 -2.64
C GLY A 121 2.95 14.26 -2.68
N SER A 122 2.27 14.95 -3.59
CA SER A 122 2.10 16.41 -3.54
C SER A 122 1.02 16.87 -4.54
N CYS A 123 0.30 17.92 -4.18
CA CYS A 123 -0.64 18.62 -5.05
C CYS A 123 -0.10 20.01 -5.39
N SER A 124 -0.12 20.39 -6.67
CA SER A 124 0.21 21.76 -7.09
C SER A 124 -1.01 22.69 -6.99
N SER A 125 -0.78 24.00 -7.01
CA SER A 125 -1.84 25.02 -7.17
C SER A 125 -2.69 24.79 -8.42
N ASP A 126 -2.07 24.28 -9.50
CA ASP A 126 -2.75 23.94 -10.76
C ASP A 126 -3.54 22.61 -10.70
N LYS A 127 -3.78 22.09 -9.49
CA LYS A 127 -4.52 20.85 -9.22
C LYS A 127 -3.92 19.61 -9.89
N ASN A 128 -2.59 19.53 -9.97
CA ASN A 128 -1.88 18.33 -10.40
C ASN A 128 -1.49 17.49 -9.19
N LEU A 129 -1.92 16.23 -9.19
CA LEU A 129 -1.61 15.26 -8.15
C LEU A 129 -0.39 14.45 -8.53
N ASN A 130 0.60 14.40 -7.64
CA ASN A 130 1.79 13.58 -7.80
C ASN A 130 1.87 12.59 -6.65
N PHE A 131 2.28 11.36 -6.94
CA PHE A 131 2.42 10.30 -5.95
C PHE A 131 3.72 9.55 -6.16
N ASN A 132 4.29 9.05 -5.07
CA ASN A 132 5.49 8.24 -5.10
C ASN A 132 5.16 6.78 -5.42
N TYR A 133 5.90 6.15 -6.35
CA TYR A 133 5.72 4.74 -6.67
C TYR A 133 5.98 3.84 -5.46
N GLN A 134 6.81 4.29 -4.51
CA GLN A 134 7.12 3.54 -3.30
C GLN A 134 5.89 3.34 -2.39
N LEU A 135 4.78 4.06 -2.63
CA LEU A 135 3.50 3.76 -2.00
C LEU A 135 3.07 2.30 -2.18
N TYR A 136 3.55 1.62 -3.24
CA TYR A 136 3.39 0.19 -3.43
C TYR A 136 3.81 -0.65 -2.21
N PHE A 137 4.83 -0.18 -1.47
CA PHE A 137 5.42 -0.90 -0.35
C PHE A 137 4.77 -0.57 1.00
N LEU A 138 3.79 0.34 1.02
CA LEU A 138 3.09 0.73 2.22
C LEU A 138 1.84 -0.14 2.46
N PRO A 139 1.46 -0.37 3.73
CA PRO A 139 0.15 -0.91 4.08
C PRO A 139 -1.00 -0.12 3.44
N GLU A 140 -2.09 -0.80 3.10
CA GLU A 140 -3.19 -0.20 2.36
C GLU A 140 -3.74 1.09 3.01
N ARG A 141 -3.92 1.09 4.34
CA ARG A 141 -4.39 2.26 5.11
C ARG A 141 -3.49 3.49 4.98
N MET A 142 -2.20 3.30 4.78
CA MET A 142 -1.25 4.39 4.58
C MET A 142 -1.33 4.94 3.17
N ILE A 143 -1.57 4.08 2.17
CA ILE A 143 -1.86 4.51 0.80
C ILE A 143 -3.14 5.32 0.77
N ASP A 144 -4.21 4.83 1.42
CA ASP A 144 -5.49 5.55 1.55
C ASP A 144 -5.28 6.94 2.16
N TYR A 145 -4.52 7.02 3.25
CA TYR A 145 -4.17 8.29 3.89
C TYR A 145 -3.48 9.27 2.94
N VAL A 146 -2.46 8.84 2.19
CA VAL A 146 -1.77 9.73 1.24
C VAL A 146 -2.71 10.17 0.13
N VAL A 147 -3.54 9.27 -0.42
CA VAL A 147 -4.52 9.63 -1.47
C VAL A 147 -5.52 10.67 -0.98
N VAL A 148 -6.10 10.47 0.21
CA VAL A 148 -7.04 11.42 0.80
C VAL A 148 -6.35 12.75 1.09
N HIS A 149 -5.13 12.72 1.63
CA HIS A 149 -4.35 13.93 1.91
C HIS A 149 -4.18 14.79 0.66
N GLU A 150 -3.73 14.18 -0.45
CA GLU A 150 -3.55 14.88 -1.71
C GLU A 150 -4.87 15.35 -2.34
N LEU A 151 -5.97 14.59 -2.19
CA LEU A 151 -7.29 15.05 -2.63
C LEU A 151 -7.76 16.27 -1.84
N CYS A 152 -7.55 16.30 -0.51
CA CYS A 152 -7.92 17.44 0.31
C CYS A 152 -7.16 18.72 -0.08
N HIS A 153 -5.95 18.60 -0.63
CA HIS A 153 -5.23 19.74 -1.18
C HIS A 153 -5.89 20.40 -2.40
N LEU A 154 -6.79 19.71 -3.10
CA LEU A 154 -7.58 20.31 -4.19
C LEU A 154 -8.57 21.38 -3.70
N ALA A 155 -8.93 21.32 -2.42
CA ALA A 155 -9.79 22.29 -1.75
C ALA A 155 -9.01 23.23 -0.83
N GLU A 156 -7.98 22.74 -0.14
CA GLU A 156 -7.15 23.54 0.76
C GLU A 156 -5.66 23.25 0.60
N LEU A 157 -4.91 24.19 0.00
CA LEU A 157 -3.49 24.02 -0.33
C LEU A 157 -2.55 24.07 0.90
N ASN A 158 -3.07 24.40 2.07
CA ASN A 158 -2.31 24.44 3.33
C ASN A 158 -2.90 23.48 4.36
N HIS A 159 -2.09 23.07 5.34
CA HIS A 159 -2.53 22.18 6.43
C HIS A 159 -3.28 22.93 7.55
N SER A 160 -4.21 23.81 7.17
CA SER A 160 -5.08 24.54 8.11
C SER A 160 -6.01 23.60 8.88
N PRO A 161 -6.68 24.06 9.96
CA PRO A 161 -7.71 23.27 10.64
C PRO A 161 -8.79 22.74 9.69
N ARG A 162 -9.16 23.51 8.66
CA ARG A 162 -10.13 23.10 7.64
C ARG A 162 -9.61 21.94 6.79
N PHE A 163 -8.34 21.95 6.41
CA PHE A 163 -7.71 20.83 5.72
C PHE A 163 -7.81 19.54 6.55
N TRP A 164 -7.44 19.59 7.82
CA TRP A 164 -7.50 18.42 8.69
C TRP A 164 -8.91 17.94 8.97
N GLN A 165 -9.89 18.85 8.99
CA GLN A 165 -11.30 18.49 9.06
C GLN A 165 -11.73 17.70 7.81
N LEU A 166 -11.33 18.12 6.61
CA LEU A 166 -11.60 17.39 5.36
C LEU A 166 -10.98 15.99 5.37
N VAL A 167 -9.73 15.86 5.82
CA VAL A 167 -9.07 14.55 5.93
C VAL A 167 -9.82 13.66 6.93
N GLY A 168 -10.17 14.20 8.09
CA GLY A 168 -10.86 13.47 9.16
C GLY A 168 -12.27 12.97 8.80
N GLN A 169 -12.91 13.54 7.78
CA GLN A 169 -14.23 13.11 7.31
C GLN A 169 -14.21 11.71 6.70
N THR A 170 -13.15 11.32 5.99
CA THR A 170 -13.03 9.99 5.38
C THR A 170 -12.05 9.09 6.13
N ILE A 171 -11.06 9.66 6.82
CA ILE A 171 -10.09 8.91 7.63
C ILE A 171 -10.06 9.47 9.05
N PRO A 172 -11.00 9.09 9.94
CA PRO A 172 -11.05 9.60 11.31
C PRO A 172 -9.80 9.30 12.14
N THR A 173 -9.09 8.22 11.80
CA THR A 173 -7.86 7.78 12.50
C THR A 173 -6.58 8.40 11.93
N TYR A 174 -6.68 9.45 11.10
CA TYR A 174 -5.55 10.00 10.34
C TYR A 174 -4.35 10.37 11.22
N LYS A 175 -4.58 10.87 12.44
CA LYS A 175 -3.50 11.27 13.38
C LYS A 175 -2.56 10.10 13.73
N ASN A 176 -3.11 8.90 13.87
CA ASN A 176 -2.31 7.70 14.16
C ASN A 176 -1.47 7.32 12.94
N ILE A 177 -2.06 7.39 11.75
CA ILE A 177 -1.38 7.08 10.49
C ILE A 177 -0.29 8.12 10.21
N GLU A 178 -0.56 9.41 10.42
CA GLU A 178 0.42 10.49 10.30
C GLU A 178 1.62 10.24 11.22
N LYS A 179 1.36 9.88 12.49
CA LYS A 179 2.43 9.57 13.46
C LYS A 179 3.29 8.40 12.98
N GLU A 180 2.69 7.32 12.50
CA GLU A 180 3.42 6.17 11.97
C GLU A 180 4.22 6.51 10.71
N MET A 181 3.64 7.30 9.79
CA MET A 181 4.30 7.73 8.55
C MET A 181 5.58 8.53 8.83
N ARG A 182 5.66 9.27 9.94
CA ARG A 182 6.89 9.98 10.36
C ARG A 182 8.05 9.04 10.68
N HIS A 183 7.77 7.81 11.07
CA HIS A 183 8.78 6.80 11.37
C HIS A 183 9.21 5.99 10.13
N ILE A 184 8.51 6.13 9.00
CA ILE A 184 8.84 5.48 7.73
C ILE A 184 9.65 6.48 6.91
N SER A 185 10.97 6.40 7.03
CA SER A 185 11.89 7.36 6.43
C SER A 185 11.99 7.17 4.91
N VAL A 186 11.27 8.04 4.19
CA VAL A 186 11.68 8.75 2.94
C VAL A 186 11.09 10.16 2.94
N ALA A 187 9.99 10.43 3.67
CA ALA A 187 9.27 11.69 3.59
C ALA A 187 9.28 12.51 4.88
N ARG A 188 9.74 13.76 4.80
CA ARG A 188 9.39 14.79 5.79
C ARG A 188 8.02 15.33 5.39
N THR A 189 6.97 14.69 5.90
CA THR A 189 5.57 15.13 5.82
C THR A 189 5.03 15.17 4.38
N VAL A 190 3.74 14.89 4.24
CA VAL A 190 3.00 15.08 2.98
C VAL A 190 2.68 16.57 2.85
#